data_AF-A0A947XV00-F1
#
_entry.id   AF-A0A947XV00-F1
#
_cell.length_a   1.000
_cell.length_b   1.000
_cell.length_c   1.000
_cell.angle_alpha   90.00
_cell.angle_beta   90.00
_cell.angle_gamma   90.00
#
_symmetry.space_group_name_H-M   'P 1'
#
loop_
_entity.id
_entity.type
_entity.pdbx_description
1 polymer ?
#
loop_
_entity_poly.entity_id
_entity_poly.type
_entity_poly.pdbx_seq_one_letter_code
_entity_poly.pdbx_strand_id
1 'polypeptide(L)'
;MSPATFFRASLIAPFGLPLLALPFGSSFVFGLLFIALGFGGAQYAIFALYLFYAIGKKKNLKAIQNLALLAPVLFIPLQAAGWVGWCYYERLSNSDLVGIWEPLLPFALYSLVIGYGYVGLIFGIYWLLKKLALITEPAR
;
A
#
# COMPACT_ATOMS: atom_id res chain seq x y z
N MET A 1 -6.32 10.99 -18.71
CA MET A 1 -5.35 10.07 -18.04
C MET A 1 -5.78 8.63 -18.28
N SER A 2 -4.85 7.68 -18.48
CA SER A 2 -5.22 6.26 -18.64
C SER A 2 -5.54 5.61 -17.28
N PRO A 3 -6.40 4.57 -17.22
CA PRO A 3 -6.65 3.85 -15.97
C PRO A 3 -5.38 3.27 -15.34
N ALA A 4 -4.48 2.71 -16.15
CA ALA A 4 -3.22 2.15 -15.66
C ALA A 4 -2.35 3.23 -14.98
N THR A 5 -2.29 4.44 -15.55
CA THR A 5 -1.59 5.58 -14.95
C THR A 5 -2.19 5.97 -13.60
N PHE A 6 -3.53 6.03 -13.50
CA PHE A 6 -4.21 6.36 -12.26
C PHE A 6 -3.90 5.36 -11.14
N PHE A 7 -4.09 4.05 -11.39
CA PHE A 7 -3.83 3.02 -10.37
C PHE A 7 -2.33 2.92 -10.00
N ARG A 8 -1.43 3.26 -10.92
CA ARG A 8 -0.01 3.39 -10.63
C ARG A 8 0.29 4.58 -9.73
N ALA A 9 -0.31 5.74 -10.01
CA ALA A 9 -0.16 6.93 -9.18
C ALA A 9 -0.72 6.70 -7.76
N SER A 10 -1.83 5.95 -7.63
CA SER A 10 -2.36 5.61 -6.31
C SER A 10 -1.41 4.74 -5.47
N LEU A 11 -0.50 3.97 -6.05
CA LEU A 11 0.49 3.23 -5.25
C LEU A 11 1.53 4.14 -4.61
N ILE A 12 1.76 5.32 -5.18
CA ILE A 12 2.71 6.31 -4.68
C ILE A 12 2.07 7.20 -3.61
N ALA A 13 0.75 7.36 -3.63
CA ALA A 13 0.04 8.29 -2.76
C ALA A 13 0.30 8.11 -1.25
N PRO A 14 0.44 6.90 -0.68
CA PRO A 14 0.77 6.75 0.73
C PRO A 14 2.13 7.34 1.13
N PHE A 15 3.05 7.51 0.17
CA PHE A 15 4.32 8.22 0.37
C PHE A 15 4.23 9.69 -0.04
N GLY A 16 3.53 9.98 -1.14
CA GLY A 16 3.41 11.33 -1.68
C GLY A 16 2.58 12.26 -0.80
N LEU A 17 1.47 11.78 -0.25
CA LEU A 17 0.55 12.59 0.56
C LEU A 17 1.19 13.13 1.85
N PRO A 18 1.93 12.32 2.65
CA PRO A 18 2.68 12.87 3.78
C PRO A 18 3.67 13.95 3.36
N LEU A 19 4.36 13.80 2.23
CA LEU A 19 5.32 14.80 1.75
C LEU A 19 4.63 16.10 1.31
N LEU A 20 3.44 16.01 0.73
CA LEU A 20 2.63 17.19 0.41
C LEU A 20 2.15 17.93 1.65
N ALA A 21 2.13 17.27 2.81
CA ALA A 21 1.76 17.87 4.08
C ALA A 21 2.91 18.63 4.78
N LEU A 22 4.12 18.68 4.19
CA LEU A 22 5.29 19.40 4.74
C LEU A 22 5.01 20.86 5.13
N PRO A 23 4.22 21.64 4.38
CA PRO A 23 3.88 23.02 4.76
C PRO A 23 3.09 23.14 6.07
N PHE A 24 2.47 22.06 6.56
CA PHE A 24 1.65 22.05 7.78
C PHE A 24 2.45 21.67 9.04
N GLY A 25 3.75 21.44 8.92
CA GLY A 25 4.66 21.19 10.05
C GLY A 25 5.30 19.81 10.03
N SER A 26 6.60 19.78 10.30
CA SER A 26 7.44 18.58 10.21
C SER A 26 7.03 17.46 11.17
N SER A 27 6.49 17.79 12.36
CA SER A 27 6.05 16.78 13.34
C SER A 27 4.84 15.97 12.85
N PHE A 28 3.90 16.60 12.15
CA PHE A 28 2.72 15.94 11.59
C PHE A 28 3.11 15.03 10.41
N VAL A 29 3.98 15.52 9.52
CA VAL A 29 4.53 14.72 8.42
C VAL A 29 5.34 13.54 8.94
N PHE A 30 6.16 13.75 9.96
CA PHE A 30 6.94 12.68 10.57
C PHE A 30 6.03 11.64 11.21
N GLY A 31 4.94 12.03 11.88
CA GLY A 31 3.94 11.10 12.40
C GLY A 31 3.28 10.25 11.32
N LEU A 32 2.88 10.87 10.21
CA LEU A 32 2.28 10.16 9.06
C LEU A 32 3.27 9.21 8.39
N LEU A 33 4.51 9.66 8.16
CA LEU A 33 5.57 8.82 7.61
C LEU A 33 5.95 7.71 8.58
N PHE A 34 5.99 7.96 9.88
CA PHE A 34 6.32 6.97 10.88
C PHE A 34 5.24 5.89 10.98
N ILE A 35 3.95 6.23 10.85
CA ILE A 35 2.87 5.23 10.76
C ILE A 35 2.97 4.44 9.45
N ALA A 36 3.25 5.11 8.33
CA ALA A 36 3.39 4.47 7.03
C ALA A 36 4.66 3.58 6.93
N LEU A 37 5.74 3.96 7.62
CA LEU A 37 7.04 3.26 7.60
C LEU A 37 7.19 2.23 8.73
N GLY A 38 6.73 2.54 9.93
CA GLY A 38 6.85 1.72 11.13
C GLY A 38 5.99 0.46 11.12
N PHE A 39 4.88 0.45 10.37
CA PHE A 39 4.04 -0.74 10.16
C PHE A 39 4.29 -1.44 8.82
N GLY A 40 5.53 -1.37 8.36
CA GLY A 40 6.00 -2.12 7.19
C GLY A 40 6.11 -1.29 5.93
N GLY A 41 6.57 -0.05 6.00
CA GLY A 41 6.67 0.79 4.80
C GLY A 41 7.78 0.37 3.84
N ALA A 42 8.82 -0.32 4.31
CA ALA A 42 9.80 -0.96 3.41
C ALA A 42 9.13 -2.10 2.62
N GLN A 43 8.33 -2.93 3.30
CA GLN A 43 7.51 -3.99 2.71
C GLN A 43 6.51 -3.37 1.72
N TYR A 44 5.83 -2.29 2.11
CA TYR A 44 4.90 -1.58 1.22
C TYR A 44 5.62 -0.99 0.01
N ALA A 45 6.81 -0.43 0.15
CA ALA A 45 7.59 0.10 -0.97
C ALA A 45 7.92 -1.01 -1.99
N ILE A 46 8.41 -2.16 -1.52
CA ILE A 46 8.69 -3.33 -2.35
C ILE A 46 7.40 -3.81 -3.06
N PHE A 47 6.30 -3.90 -2.30
CA PHE A 47 5.01 -4.32 -2.83
C PHE A 47 4.45 -3.34 -3.88
N ALA A 48 4.55 -2.04 -3.60
CA ALA A 48 4.11 -0.98 -4.48
C ALA A 48 4.91 -0.99 -5.78
N LEU A 49 6.23 -1.18 -5.73
CA LEU A 49 7.07 -1.34 -6.93
C LEU A 49 6.65 -2.55 -7.76
N TYR A 50 6.41 -3.70 -7.12
CA TYR A 50 5.93 -4.90 -7.78
C TYR A 50 4.58 -4.68 -8.47
N LEU A 51 3.59 -4.13 -7.75
CA LEU A 51 2.28 -3.85 -8.32
C LEU A 51 2.33 -2.77 -9.40
N PHE A 52 3.16 -1.75 -9.24
CA PHE A 52 3.34 -0.69 -10.24
C PHE A 52 3.81 -1.29 -11.57
N TYR A 53 4.78 -2.20 -11.51
CA TYR A 53 5.25 -2.94 -12.67
C TYR A 53 4.15 -3.85 -13.24
N ALA A 54 3.51 -4.66 -12.39
CA ALA A 54 2.46 -5.59 -12.80
C ALA A 54 1.26 -4.90 -13.48
N ILE A 55 0.82 -3.74 -12.97
CA ILE A 55 -0.30 -2.96 -13.51
C ILE A 55 0.00 -2.50 -14.94
N GLY A 56 1.20 -2.00 -15.24
CA GLY A 56 1.47 -1.54 -16.62
C GLY A 56 1.68 -2.63 -17.64
N LYS A 57 1.83 -3.89 -17.21
CA LYS A 57 1.75 -5.04 -18.11
C LYS A 57 0.31 -5.40 -18.48
N LYS A 58 -0.69 -4.92 -17.75
CA LYS A 58 -2.10 -5.22 -18.02
C LYS A 58 -2.69 -4.19 -19.00
N LYS A 59 -3.26 -4.69 -20.11
CA LYS A 59 -4.01 -3.88 -21.08
C LYS A 59 -5.51 -3.79 -20.75
N ASN A 60 -6.02 -4.73 -19.95
CA ASN A 60 -7.44 -4.82 -19.61
C ASN A 60 -7.73 -4.16 -18.25
N LEU A 61 -8.66 -3.21 -18.24
CA LEU A 61 -9.14 -2.54 -17.02
C LEU A 61 -9.61 -3.53 -15.94
N LYS A 62 -10.36 -4.57 -16.33
CA LYS A 62 -10.86 -5.58 -15.38
C LYS A 62 -9.71 -6.31 -14.68
N ALA A 63 -8.61 -6.56 -15.41
CA ALA A 63 -7.42 -7.18 -14.82
C ALA A 63 -6.71 -6.25 -13.83
N ILE A 64 -6.65 -4.94 -14.11
CA ILE A 64 -6.09 -3.93 -13.20
C ILE A 64 -6.94 -3.84 -11.93
N GLN A 65 -8.27 -3.75 -12.08
CA GLN A 65 -9.21 -3.67 -10.96
C GLN A 65 -9.15 -4.91 -10.07
N ASN A 66 -9.14 -6.11 -10.66
CA ASN A 66 -9.00 -7.35 -9.90
C ASN A 66 -7.68 -7.41 -9.14
N LEU A 67 -6.57 -6.96 -9.76
CA LEU A 67 -5.28 -6.90 -9.09
C LEU A 67 -5.29 -5.91 -7.92
N ALA A 68 -5.93 -4.74 -8.08
CA ALA A 68 -6.09 -3.76 -7.00
C ALA A 68 -6.93 -4.31 -5.84
N LEU A 69 -7.99 -5.08 -6.11
CA LEU A 69 -8.81 -5.74 -5.08
C LEU A 69 -8.08 -6.87 -4.35
N LEU A 70 -7.17 -7.56 -5.02
CA LEU A 70 -6.33 -8.60 -4.42
C LEU A 70 -5.13 -8.04 -3.67
N ALA A 71 -4.76 -6.78 -3.91
CA ALA A 71 -3.56 -6.17 -3.36
C ALA A 71 -3.46 -6.27 -1.82
N PRO A 72 -4.51 -5.98 -1.02
CA PRO A 72 -4.42 -6.10 0.44
C PRO A 72 -4.07 -7.52 0.91
N VAL A 73 -4.63 -8.54 0.26
CA VAL A 73 -4.36 -9.95 0.60
C VAL A 73 -2.94 -10.35 0.20
N LEU A 74 -2.50 -9.94 -0.99
CA LEU A 74 -1.14 -10.21 -1.48
C LEU A 74 -0.06 -9.51 -0.66
N PHE A 75 -0.41 -8.47 0.08
CA PHE A 75 0.51 -7.75 0.96
C PHE A 75 0.81 -8.51 2.27
N ILE A 76 -0.14 -9.31 2.77
CA ILE A 76 -0.01 -10.01 4.07
C ILE A 76 1.26 -10.85 4.16
N PRO A 77 1.60 -11.74 3.20
CA PRO A 77 2.80 -12.57 3.30
C PRO A 77 4.08 -11.73 3.36
N LEU A 78 4.10 -10.60 2.62
CA LEU A 78 5.26 -9.72 2.61
C LEU A 78 5.42 -8.96 3.93
N GLN A 79 4.30 -8.50 4.51
CA GLN A 79 4.31 -7.87 5.82
C GLN A 79 4.75 -8.85 6.92
N ALA A 80 4.20 -10.07 6.90
CA ALA A 80 4.57 -11.13 7.84
C ALA A 80 6.07 -11.49 7.72
N ALA A 81 6.59 -11.65 6.50
CA ALA A 81 8.00 -11.91 6.26
C ALA A 81 8.89 -10.79 6.80
N GLY A 82 8.51 -9.53 6.58
CA GLY A 82 9.27 -8.39 7.10
C GLY A 82 9.23 -8.29 8.63
N TRP A 83 8.09 -8.60 9.25
CA TRP A 83 7.98 -8.65 10.72
C TRP A 83 8.87 -9.75 11.31
N VAL A 84 8.76 -10.98 10.79
CA VAL A 84 9.57 -12.12 11.26
C VAL A 84 11.06 -11.84 11.07
N GLY A 85 11.45 -11.28 9.92
CA GLY A 85 12.84 -10.90 9.65
C GLY A 85 13.36 -9.84 10.62
N TRP A 86 12.55 -8.81 10.91
CA TRP A 86 12.89 -7.79 11.90
C TRP A 86 13.06 -8.37 13.30
N CYS A 87 12.11 -9.17 13.77
CA CYS A 87 12.20 -9.80 15.09
C CYS A 87 13.38 -10.76 15.21
N TYR A 88 13.75 -11.46 14.13
CA TYR A 88 14.94 -12.30 14.12
C TYR A 88 16.23 -11.47 14.22
N TYR A 89 16.26 -10.30 13.57
CA TYR A 89 17.38 -9.36 13.70
C TYR A 89 17.48 -8.79 15.13
N GLU A 90 16.36 -8.36 15.72
CA GLU A 90 16.31 -7.87 17.11
C GLU A 90 16.69 -8.94 18.14
N ARG A 91 16.47 -10.22 17.83
CA ARG A 91 16.95 -11.31 18.69
C ARG A 91 18.47 -11.39 18.81
N LEU A 92 19.22 -10.80 17.88
CA LEU A 92 20.68 -10.73 17.98
C LEU A 92 21.14 -9.78 19.09
N SER A 93 20.36 -8.74 19.38
CA SER A 93 20.63 -7.77 20.46
C SER A 93 19.85 -8.10 21.75
N ASN A 94 18.73 -8.82 21.66
CA ASN A 94 17.90 -9.21 22.80
C ASN A 94 17.41 -10.66 22.68
N SER A 95 18.13 -11.61 23.29
CA SER A 95 17.82 -13.05 23.21
C SER A 95 16.47 -13.43 23.84
N ASP A 96 15.96 -12.61 24.74
CA ASP A 96 14.73 -12.87 25.50
C ASP A 96 13.47 -12.43 24.75
N LEU A 97 13.62 -11.95 23.51
CA LEU A 97 12.51 -11.53 22.66
C LEU A 97 11.62 -12.73 22.29
N VAL A 98 10.64 -13.00 23.13
CA VAL A 98 9.56 -13.96 22.90
C VAL A 98 8.39 -13.29 22.20
N GLY A 99 7.59 -14.10 21.53
CA GLY A 99 6.31 -13.64 21.02
C GLY A 99 6.30 -13.07 19.60
N ILE A 100 7.14 -13.61 18.71
CA ILE A 100 7.27 -13.13 17.31
C ILE A 100 5.99 -13.39 16.51
N TRP A 101 5.22 -14.41 16.85
CA TRP A 101 4.11 -14.90 16.03
C TRP A 101 2.76 -14.27 16.43
N GLU A 102 2.64 -13.86 17.68
CA GLU A 102 1.44 -13.35 18.33
C GLU A 102 0.91 -12.08 17.63
N PRO A 103 1.74 -11.14 17.16
CA PRO A 103 1.28 -9.96 16.44
C PRO A 103 0.85 -10.22 15.00
N LEU A 104 1.18 -11.38 14.40
CA LEU A 104 0.92 -11.62 12.97
C LEU A 104 -0.56 -11.59 12.62
N LEU A 105 -1.41 -12.20 13.44
CA LEU A 105 -2.85 -12.19 13.21
C LEU A 105 -3.45 -10.77 13.35
N PRO A 106 -3.18 -10.03 14.45
CA PRO A 106 -3.56 -8.62 14.55
C PRO A 106 -3.08 -7.78 13.37
N PHE A 107 -1.83 -7.96 12.91
CA PHE A 107 -1.30 -7.24 11.75
C PHE A 107 -1.99 -7.61 10.45
N ALA A 108 -2.26 -8.89 10.21
CA ALA A 108 -3.00 -9.32 9.03
C ALA A 108 -4.40 -8.69 9.00
N LEU A 109 -5.14 -8.73 10.12
CA LEU A 109 -6.47 -8.12 10.22
C LEU A 109 -6.41 -6.60 10.03
N TYR A 110 -5.48 -5.92 10.70
CA TYR A 110 -5.29 -4.48 10.57
C TYR A 110 -4.97 -4.09 9.11
N SER A 111 -4.05 -4.80 8.47
CA SER A 111 -3.66 -4.56 7.08
C SER A 111 -4.79 -4.84 6.09
N LEU A 112 -5.64 -5.82 6.36
CA LEU A 112 -6.83 -6.05 5.54
C LEU A 112 -7.82 -4.89 5.68
N VAL A 113 -8.12 -4.44 6.90
CA VAL A 113 -9.06 -3.33 7.15
C VAL A 113 -8.56 -2.05 6.48
N ILE A 114 -7.31 -1.66 6.75
CA ILE A 114 -6.71 -0.45 6.19
C ILE A 114 -6.53 -0.58 4.68
N GLY A 115 -6.04 -1.73 4.20
CA GLY A 115 -5.83 -1.98 2.79
C GLY A 115 -7.11 -1.95 1.98
N TYR A 116 -8.18 -2.62 2.43
CA TYR A 116 -9.47 -2.57 1.75
C TYR A 116 -10.15 -1.20 1.86
N GLY A 117 -10.01 -0.51 2.99
CA GLY A 117 -10.46 0.88 3.13
C GLY A 117 -9.79 1.79 2.10
N TYR A 118 -8.47 1.66 1.94
CA TYR A 118 -7.70 2.39 0.93
C TYR A 118 -8.13 2.04 -0.49
N VAL A 119 -8.27 0.75 -0.81
CA VAL A 119 -8.74 0.31 -2.14
C VAL A 119 -10.12 0.90 -2.43
N GLY A 120 -11.06 0.85 -1.48
CA GLY A 120 -12.38 1.46 -1.61
C GLY A 120 -12.32 2.96 -1.94
N LEU A 121 -11.46 3.71 -1.22
CA LEU A 121 -11.23 5.13 -1.48
C LEU A 121 -10.68 5.38 -2.90
N ILE A 122 -9.71 4.57 -3.34
CA ILE A 122 -9.13 4.68 -4.70
C ILE A 122 -10.18 4.38 -5.78
N PHE A 123 -11.03 3.37 -5.59
CA PHE A 123 -12.13 3.08 -6.52
C PHE A 123 -13.17 4.21 -6.55
N GLY A 124 -13.49 4.83 -5.41
CA GLY A 124 -14.37 5.99 -5.33
C GLY A 124 -13.81 7.19 -6.11
N ILE A 125 -12.53 7.52 -5.90
CA ILE A 125 -11.84 8.59 -6.64
C ILE A 125 -11.80 8.26 -8.14
N TYR A 126 -11.47 7.02 -8.51
CA TYR A 126 -11.47 6.58 -9.91
C TYR A 126 -12.81 6.83 -10.58
N TRP A 127 -13.91 6.42 -9.93
CA TRP A 127 -15.26 6.58 -10.48
C TRP A 127 -15.64 8.06 -10.62
N LEU A 128 -15.30 8.90 -9.63
CA LEU A 128 -15.51 10.35 -9.69
C LEU A 128 -14.75 10.97 -10.87
N LEU A 129 -13.46 10.67 -11.02
CA LEU A 129 -12.64 11.21 -12.11
C LEU A 129 -13.07 10.69 -13.49
N LYS A 130 -13.57 9.45 -13.57
CA LYS A 130 -14.19 8.91 -14.78
C LYS A 130 -15.47 9.68 -15.14
N LYS A 131 -16.34 9.95 -14.16
CA LYS A 131 -17.57 10.74 -14.37
C LYS A 131 -17.28 12.16 -14.86
N LEU A 132 -16.17 12.74 -14.41
CA LEU A 132 -15.68 14.05 -14.86
C LEU A 132 -14.91 14.02 -16.19
N ALA A 133 -14.88 12.89 -16.90
CA ALA A 133 -14.13 12.69 -18.15
C ALA A 133 -12.61 12.97 -18.06
N LEU A 134 -12.03 12.96 -16.86
CA LEU A 134 -10.59 13.14 -16.62
C LEU A 134 -9.80 11.84 -16.87
N ILE A 135 -10.47 10.69 -16.76
CA ILE A 135 -9.93 9.38 -17.10
C ILE A 135 -10.63 8.87 -18.36
N THR A 136 -9.84 8.66 -19.41
CA THR A 136 -10.31 8.16 -20.70
C THR A 136 -9.91 6.70 -20.84
N GLU A 137 -10.90 5.84 -21.08
CA GLU A 137 -10.64 4.45 -21.43
C GLU A 137 -10.32 4.37 -22.92
N PRO A 138 -9.24 3.66 -23.32
CA PRO A 138 -9.02 3.41 -24.74
C PRO A 138 -10.22 2.63 -25.29
N ALA A 139 -10.68 3.00 -26.49
CA ALA A 139 -11.73 2.28 -27.20
C ALA A 139 -11.34 0.80 -27.29
N ARG A 140 -12.27 -0.08 -26.89
CA ARG A 140 -12.07 -1.54 -26.89
C ARG A 140 -11.83 -2.07 -28.30
#